data_AF-A0A256W654-F1
#
_entry.id   AF-A0A256W654-F1
#
_cell.length_a   1.000
_cell.length_b   1.000
_cell.length_c   1.000
_cell.angle_alpha   90.00
_cell.angle_beta   90.00
_cell.angle_gamma   90.00
#
_symmetry.space_group_name_H-M   'P 1'
#
loop_
_entity.id
_entity.type
_entity.pdbx_description
1 polymer ?
#
loop_
_entity_poly.entity_id
_entity_poly.type
_entity_poly.pdbx_seq_one_letter_code
_entity_poly.pdbx_strand_id
1 'polypeptide(L)'
;MLDSVKIGMQKERAMRGFEIVKREYEYLTDDIQTKEDSMTRLREKGIHDYETQAEMLNRQLAIEIARNPNSNAVKALNEKMDTLAKYGGPYVSLRDALEHDKKILSEVRAKYDNAKIDAHEELPQTFIVDRAFPAEKKTYPIRWVIVAVSLLSTLLLTAFVLVVIDGISKETAKK
;
A
#
# COMPACT_ATOMS: atom_id res chain seq x y z
N MET A 1 23.14 5.98 19.90
CA MET A 1 23.73 6.88 18.87
C MET A 1 23.52 6.34 17.45
N LEU A 2 23.57 5.03 17.22
CA LEU A 2 23.29 4.47 15.88
C LEU A 2 21.82 4.65 15.45
N ASP A 3 20.87 4.45 16.37
CA ASP A 3 19.44 4.48 16.05
C ASP A 3 18.93 5.87 15.65
N SER A 4 19.38 6.93 16.33
CA SER A 4 18.98 8.30 16.02
C SER A 4 19.46 8.75 14.63
N VAL A 5 20.67 8.34 14.22
CA VAL A 5 21.21 8.65 12.88
C VAL A 5 20.43 7.89 11.81
N LYS A 6 20.12 6.60 12.05
CA LYS A 6 19.35 5.77 11.12
C LYS A 6 17.93 6.32 10.90
N ILE A 7 17.25 6.74 11.98
CA ILE A 7 15.91 7.35 11.90
C ILE A 7 15.96 8.68 11.13
N GLY A 8 16.96 9.52 11.41
CA GLY A 8 17.15 10.79 10.69
C GLY A 8 17.35 10.58 9.18
N MET A 9 18.22 9.63 8.80
CA MET A 9 18.45 9.29 7.39
C MET A 9 17.20 8.71 6.71
N GLN A 10 16.43 7.88 7.40
CA GLN A 10 15.17 7.33 6.87
C GLN A 10 14.14 8.44 6.63
N LYS A 11 13.99 9.37 7.58
CA LYS A 11 13.08 10.51 7.47
C LYS A 11 13.48 11.44 6.33
N GLU A 12 14.76 11.75 6.18
CA GLU A 12 15.27 12.55 5.07
C GLU A 12 14.99 11.88 3.72
N ARG A 13 15.20 10.57 3.61
CA ARG A 13 14.90 9.81 2.39
C ARG A 13 13.40 9.80 2.08
N ALA A 14 12.54 9.63 3.08
CA ALA A 14 11.09 9.66 2.92
C ALA A 14 10.62 11.04 2.44
N MET A 15 11.13 12.12 3.02
CA MET A 15 10.84 13.50 2.59
C MET A 15 11.23 13.75 1.14
N ARG A 16 12.45 13.37 0.72
CA ARG A 16 12.88 13.50 -0.68
C ARG A 16 12.04 12.65 -1.63
N GLY A 17 11.68 11.43 -1.22
CA GLY A 17 10.79 10.56 -1.98
C GLY A 17 9.41 11.18 -2.18
N PHE A 18 8.84 11.74 -1.11
CA PHE A 18 7.56 12.46 -1.16
C PHE A 18 7.61 13.66 -2.11
N GLU A 19 8.66 14.48 -2.07
CA GLU A 19 8.81 15.63 -2.98
C GLU A 19 8.84 15.24 -4.47
N ILE A 20 9.48 14.11 -4.79
CA ILE A 20 9.52 13.59 -6.16
C ILE A 20 8.11 13.19 -6.61
N VAL A 21 7.42 12.38 -5.80
CA VAL A 21 6.08 11.88 -6.16
C VAL A 21 5.05 13.02 -6.16
N LYS A 22 5.18 13.99 -5.26
CA LYS A 22 4.34 15.20 -5.23
C LYS A 22 4.45 15.99 -6.53
N ARG A 23 5.67 16.26 -7.01
CA ARG A 23 5.85 16.99 -8.27
C ARG A 23 5.24 16.25 -9.46
N GLU A 24 5.40 14.93 -9.51
CA GLU A 24 4.80 14.10 -10.57
C GLU A 24 3.26 14.14 -10.51
N TYR A 25 2.68 14.04 -9.31
CA TYR A 25 1.24 14.13 -9.11
C TYR A 25 0.67 15.49 -9.53
N GLU A 26 1.35 16.58 -9.13
CA GLU A 26 0.96 17.95 -9.49
C GLU A 26 1.06 18.18 -11.00
N TYR A 27 2.16 17.74 -11.62
CA TYR A 27 2.36 17.82 -13.08
C TYR A 27 1.26 17.08 -13.84
N LEU A 28 0.98 15.82 -13.48
CA LEU A 28 -0.04 15.02 -14.15
C LEU A 28 -1.45 15.62 -13.97
N THR A 29 -1.74 16.19 -12.80
CA THR A 29 -3.01 16.86 -12.55
C THR A 29 -3.19 18.10 -13.44
N ASP A 30 -2.15 18.92 -13.56
CA ASP A 30 -2.15 20.13 -14.40
C ASP A 30 -2.26 19.78 -15.91
N ASP A 31 -1.54 18.74 -16.33
CA ASP A 31 -1.59 18.23 -17.70
C ASP A 31 -2.99 17.67 -18.05
N ILE A 32 -3.61 16.92 -17.15
CA ILE A 32 -5.00 16.46 -17.31
C ILE A 32 -5.95 17.66 -17.43
N GLN A 33 -5.82 18.66 -16.55
CA GLN A 33 -6.66 19.86 -16.61
C GLN A 33 -6.52 20.58 -17.96
N THR A 34 -5.30 20.77 -18.44
CA THR A 34 -5.01 21.39 -19.75
C THR A 34 -5.64 20.61 -20.90
N LYS A 35 -5.60 19.27 -20.84
CA LYS A 35 -6.25 18.40 -21.81
C LYS A 35 -7.78 18.49 -21.71
N GLU A 36 -8.36 18.54 -20.52
CA GLU A 36 -9.80 18.70 -20.32
C GLU A 36 -10.32 20.05 -20.84
N ASP A 37 -9.57 21.13 -20.62
CA ASP A 37 -9.89 22.45 -21.17
C ASP A 37 -9.84 22.43 -22.71
N SER A 38 -8.83 21.76 -23.27
CA SER A 38 -8.71 21.55 -24.71
C SER A 38 -9.87 20.73 -25.27
N MET A 39 -10.33 19.75 -24.50
CA MET A 39 -11.48 18.92 -24.85
C MET A 39 -12.76 19.78 -24.82
N THR A 40 -12.95 20.60 -23.79
CA THR A 40 -14.07 21.55 -23.72
C THR A 40 -14.14 22.46 -24.94
N ARG A 41 -12.99 22.98 -25.42
CA ARG A 41 -12.94 23.80 -26.64
C ARG A 41 -13.36 23.06 -27.92
N LEU A 42 -13.15 21.75 -28.03
CA LEU A 42 -13.66 20.98 -29.19
C LEU A 42 -15.16 20.68 -29.04
N ARG A 43 -15.65 20.48 -27.81
CA ARG A 43 -17.09 20.33 -27.52
C ARG A 43 -17.87 21.59 -27.85
N GLU A 44 -17.31 22.77 -27.57
CA GLU A 44 -17.90 24.06 -27.98
C GLU A 44 -18.00 24.21 -29.50
N LYS A 45 -17.15 23.51 -30.26
CA LYS A 45 -17.22 23.44 -31.73
C LYS A 45 -18.20 22.37 -32.24
N GLY A 46 -18.95 21.71 -31.34
CA GLY A 46 -19.97 20.72 -31.66
C GLY A 46 -19.49 19.27 -31.77
N ILE A 47 -18.21 19.00 -31.44
CA ILE A 47 -17.66 17.64 -31.44
C ILE A 47 -17.82 17.06 -30.03
N HIS A 48 -18.77 16.14 -29.87
CA HIS A 48 -19.09 15.53 -28.58
C HIS A 48 -18.84 14.03 -28.58
N ASP A 49 -19.15 13.39 -29.69
CA ASP A 49 -18.96 11.96 -29.88
C ASP A 49 -18.70 11.75 -31.37
N TYR A 50 -17.43 11.97 -31.75
CA TYR A 50 -17.03 12.04 -33.14
C TYR A 50 -17.46 10.80 -33.94
N GLU A 51 -17.25 9.60 -33.40
CA GLU A 51 -17.51 8.34 -34.10
C GLU A 51 -19.01 8.15 -34.34
N THR A 52 -19.85 8.29 -33.30
CA THR A 52 -21.31 8.21 -33.42
C THR A 52 -21.88 9.32 -34.30
N GLN A 53 -21.39 10.56 -34.14
CA GLN A 53 -21.85 11.70 -34.94
C GLN A 53 -21.48 11.51 -36.41
N ALA A 54 -20.28 11.04 -36.73
CA ALA A 54 -19.82 10.79 -38.09
C ALA A 54 -20.64 9.68 -38.75
N GLU A 55 -20.89 8.55 -38.06
CA GLU A 55 -21.70 7.46 -38.60
C GLU A 55 -23.13 7.94 -38.93
N MET A 56 -23.78 8.61 -37.98
CA MET A 56 -25.16 9.06 -38.13
C MET A 56 -25.30 10.13 -39.23
N LEU A 57 -24.38 11.09 -39.29
CA LEU A 57 -24.37 12.09 -40.35
C LEU A 57 -24.08 11.47 -41.72
N ASN A 58 -23.17 10.51 -41.81
CA ASN A 58 -22.86 9.84 -43.08
C ASN A 58 -24.05 9.02 -43.59
N ARG A 59 -24.73 8.29 -42.70
CA ARG A 59 -25.98 7.58 -43.03
C ARG A 59 -27.07 8.54 -43.52
N GLN A 60 -27.28 9.65 -42.80
CA GLN A 60 -28.30 10.62 -43.20
C GLN A 60 -27.96 11.30 -44.53
N LEU A 61 -26.68 11.63 -44.74
CA LEU A 61 -26.19 12.20 -45.99
C LEU A 61 -26.48 11.27 -47.19
N ALA A 62 -26.22 9.97 -47.04
CA ALA A 62 -26.52 8.99 -48.09
C ALA A 62 -28.03 8.95 -48.44
N ILE A 63 -28.91 9.02 -47.43
CA ILE A 63 -30.37 9.06 -47.62
C ILE A 63 -30.79 10.34 -48.36
N GLU A 64 -30.27 11.50 -47.96
CA GLU A 64 -30.64 12.78 -48.58
C GLU A 64 -30.08 12.93 -49.99
N ILE A 65 -28.88 12.41 -50.27
CA ILE A 65 -28.34 12.34 -51.63
C ILE A 65 -29.23 11.46 -52.52
N ALA A 66 -29.68 10.31 -52.03
CA ALA A 66 -30.57 9.42 -52.78
C ALA A 66 -31.94 10.07 -53.07
N ARG A 67 -32.43 10.94 -52.18
CA ARG A 67 -33.69 11.68 -52.37
C ARG A 67 -33.53 12.86 -53.32
N ASN A 68 -32.60 13.76 -53.02
CA ASN A 68 -32.31 14.94 -53.81
C ASN A 68 -30.88 15.43 -53.54
N PRO A 69 -29.93 15.16 -54.46
CA PRO A 69 -28.53 15.56 -54.32
C PRO A 69 -28.32 17.07 -54.13
N ASN A 70 -29.21 17.91 -54.65
CA ASN A 70 -29.08 19.36 -54.65
C ASN A 70 -29.86 20.05 -53.52
N SER A 71 -30.38 19.27 -52.56
CA SER A 71 -31.13 19.82 -51.44
C SER A 71 -30.26 20.65 -50.49
N ASN A 72 -30.87 21.63 -49.84
CA ASN A 72 -30.21 22.40 -48.77
C ASN A 72 -29.81 21.50 -47.59
N ALA A 73 -30.50 20.37 -47.39
CA ALA A 73 -30.16 19.38 -46.37
C ALA A 73 -28.80 18.72 -46.63
N VAL A 74 -28.51 18.33 -47.87
CA VAL A 74 -27.20 17.76 -48.26
C VAL A 74 -26.08 18.77 -47.99
N LYS A 75 -26.27 20.05 -48.33
CA LYS A 75 -25.28 21.11 -48.04
C LYS A 75 -25.02 21.25 -46.54
N ALA A 76 -26.07 21.36 -45.73
CA ALA A 76 -25.95 21.49 -44.27
C ALA A 76 -25.30 20.25 -43.62
N LEU A 77 -25.54 19.05 -44.15
CA LEU A 77 -24.91 17.81 -43.68
C LEU A 77 -23.41 17.76 -44.03
N ASN A 78 -23.04 18.18 -45.24
CA ASN A 78 -21.64 18.28 -45.65
C ASN A 78 -20.86 19.29 -44.78
N GLU A 79 -21.43 20.46 -44.49
CA GLU A 79 -20.79 21.46 -43.61
C GLU A 79 -20.50 20.91 -42.19
N LYS A 80 -21.44 20.11 -41.65
CA LYS A 80 -21.23 19.41 -40.36
C LYS A 80 -20.17 18.33 -40.47
N MET A 81 -20.17 17.57 -41.57
CA MET A 81 -19.16 16.53 -41.81
C MET A 81 -17.75 17.13 -41.95
N ASP A 82 -17.61 18.27 -42.62
CA ASP A 82 -16.34 19.00 -42.75
C ASP A 82 -15.82 19.47 -41.38
N THR A 83 -16.74 19.93 -40.52
CA THR A 83 -16.40 20.29 -39.14
C THR A 83 -15.89 19.08 -38.35
N LEU A 84 -16.57 17.93 -38.46
CA LEU A 84 -16.12 16.69 -37.82
C LEU A 84 -14.79 16.21 -38.39
N ALA A 85 -14.58 16.28 -39.70
CA ALA A 85 -13.33 15.87 -40.34
C ALA A 85 -12.14 16.71 -39.84
N LYS A 86 -12.35 18.01 -39.62
CA LYS A 86 -11.31 18.93 -39.14
C LYS A 86 -10.90 18.70 -37.69
N TYR A 87 -11.83 18.30 -36.83
CA TYR A 87 -11.62 18.24 -35.38
C TYR A 87 -11.72 16.83 -34.77
N GLY A 88 -12.14 15.83 -35.54
CA GLY A 88 -12.36 14.45 -35.09
C GLY A 88 -11.08 13.73 -34.67
N GLY A 89 -10.01 13.85 -35.47
CA GLY A 89 -8.71 13.27 -35.12
C GLY A 89 -8.17 13.79 -33.78
N PRO A 90 -8.06 15.12 -33.59
CA PRO A 90 -7.69 15.72 -32.31
C PRO A 90 -8.61 15.32 -31.16
N TYR A 91 -9.93 15.24 -31.39
CA TYR A 91 -10.91 14.81 -30.38
C TYR A 91 -10.62 13.39 -29.88
N VAL A 92 -10.48 12.43 -30.80
CA VAL A 92 -10.26 11.02 -30.45
C VAL A 92 -8.94 10.86 -29.72
N SER A 93 -7.86 11.46 -30.24
CA SER A 93 -6.54 11.40 -29.60
C SER A 93 -6.56 11.98 -28.18
N LEU A 94 -7.27 13.09 -27.98
CA LEU A 94 -7.36 13.75 -26.69
C LEU A 94 -8.22 12.96 -25.69
N ARG A 95 -9.33 12.39 -26.16
CA ARG A 95 -10.19 11.49 -25.37
C ARG A 95 -9.39 10.29 -24.87
N ASP A 96 -8.68 9.61 -25.76
CA ASP A 96 -7.94 8.38 -25.45
C ASP A 96 -6.76 8.70 -24.51
N ALA A 97 -6.06 9.83 -24.73
CA ALA A 97 -5.03 10.32 -23.83
C ALA A 97 -5.59 10.63 -22.44
N LEU A 98 -6.73 11.33 -22.34
CA LEU A 98 -7.38 11.62 -21.06
C LEU A 98 -7.80 10.34 -20.32
N GLU A 99 -8.28 9.32 -21.03
CA GLU A 99 -8.62 8.04 -20.42
C GLU A 99 -7.39 7.36 -19.82
N HIS A 100 -6.28 7.35 -20.55
CA HIS A 100 -5.02 6.80 -20.09
C HIS A 100 -4.43 7.59 -18.91
N ASP A 101 -4.38 8.91 -19.01
CA ASP A 101 -3.83 9.78 -17.98
C ASP A 101 -4.63 9.68 -16.67
N LYS A 102 -5.96 9.54 -16.76
CA LYS A 102 -6.82 9.29 -15.57
C LYS A 102 -6.52 7.96 -14.90
N LYS A 103 -6.16 6.92 -15.65
CA LYS A 103 -5.73 5.63 -15.08
C LYS A 103 -4.39 5.81 -14.35
N ILE A 104 -3.42 6.46 -14.98
CA ILE A 104 -2.13 6.77 -14.35
C ILE A 104 -2.30 7.64 -13.10
N LEU A 105 -3.19 8.64 -13.14
CA LEU A 105 -3.44 9.53 -12.01
C LEU A 105 -3.89 8.75 -10.77
N SER A 106 -4.70 7.71 -10.94
CA SER A 106 -5.11 6.85 -9.83
C SER A 106 -3.91 6.14 -9.18
N GLU A 107 -2.97 5.65 -9.99
CA GLU A 107 -1.76 4.97 -9.49
C GLU A 107 -0.79 5.96 -8.81
N VAL A 108 -0.56 7.11 -9.44
CA VAL A 108 0.32 8.15 -8.92
C VAL A 108 -0.25 8.73 -7.62
N ARG A 109 -1.57 8.92 -7.54
CA ARG A 109 -2.26 9.36 -6.32
C ARG A 109 -2.03 8.39 -5.16
N ALA A 110 -2.17 7.08 -5.41
CA ALA A 110 -1.90 6.09 -4.37
C ALA A 110 -0.44 6.15 -3.88
N LYS A 111 0.53 6.33 -4.79
CA LYS A 111 1.94 6.52 -4.42
C LYS A 111 2.17 7.83 -3.66
N TYR A 112 1.49 8.90 -4.04
CA TYR A 112 1.55 10.20 -3.37
C TYR A 112 1.04 10.10 -1.93
N ASP A 113 -0.13 9.48 -1.75
CA ASP A 113 -0.74 9.32 -0.42
C ASP A 113 0.15 8.46 0.50
N ASN A 114 0.71 7.36 -0.03
CA ASN A 114 1.66 6.53 0.73
C ASN A 114 2.94 7.30 1.08
N ALA A 115 3.55 7.99 0.12
CA ALA A 115 4.78 8.75 0.37
C ALA A 115 4.55 9.92 1.34
N LYS A 116 3.35 10.52 1.33
CA LYS A 116 2.94 11.57 2.26
C LYS A 116 2.85 11.01 3.69
N ILE A 117 2.24 9.85 3.86
CA ILE A 117 2.15 9.16 5.15
C ILE A 117 3.57 8.82 5.64
N ASP A 118 4.41 8.20 4.82
CA ASP A 118 5.78 7.83 5.20
C ASP A 118 6.66 9.03 5.58
N ALA A 119 6.41 10.20 4.96
CA ALA A 119 7.19 11.41 5.21
C ALA A 119 6.71 12.19 6.44
N HIS A 120 5.41 12.17 6.75
CA HIS A 120 4.80 13.03 7.78
C HIS A 120 4.35 12.28 9.02
N GLU A 121 3.98 11.01 8.91
CA GLU A 121 3.58 10.19 10.05
C GLU A 121 4.75 9.40 10.62
N GLU A 122 4.87 9.39 11.94
CA GLU A 122 5.85 8.58 12.65
C GLU A 122 5.26 7.20 12.91
N LEU A 123 5.42 6.30 11.93
CA LEU A 123 5.00 4.90 12.07
C LEU A 123 5.92 4.17 13.08
N PRO A 124 5.38 3.56 14.14
CA PRO A 124 6.20 2.81 15.09
C PRO A 124 6.85 1.61 14.39
N GLN A 125 8.18 1.51 14.46
CA GLN A 125 8.94 0.43 13.82
C GLN A 125 8.70 -0.96 14.44
N THR A 126 8.07 -1.03 15.60
CA THR A 126 7.80 -2.28 16.32
C THR A 126 6.30 -2.51 16.43
N PHE A 127 5.83 -3.62 15.88
CA PHE A 127 4.48 -4.11 16.11
C PHE A 127 4.51 -5.01 17.34
N ILE A 128 4.18 -4.47 18.52
CA ILE A 128 4.15 -5.26 19.76
C ILE A 128 2.90 -6.15 19.71
N VAL A 129 3.07 -7.43 19.33
CA VAL A 129 1.98 -8.42 19.25
C VAL A 129 1.53 -8.85 20.65
N ASP A 130 2.47 -9.01 21.58
CA ASP A 130 2.17 -9.34 22.97
C ASP A 130 3.25 -8.74 23.89
N ARG A 131 2.83 -8.18 25.03
CA ARG A 131 3.76 -7.57 26.00
C ARG A 131 4.24 -8.68 26.92
N ALA A 132 5.55 -8.79 27.11
CA ALA A 132 6.11 -9.73 28.08
C ALA A 132 5.52 -9.45 29.47
N PHE A 133 4.71 -10.37 29.97
CA PHE A 133 4.19 -10.35 31.34
C PHE A 133 5.09 -11.22 32.24
N PRO A 134 5.31 -10.83 33.50
CA PRO A 134 6.10 -11.64 34.43
C PRO A 134 5.44 -13.01 34.62
N ALA A 135 6.24 -14.08 34.61
CA ALA A 135 5.73 -15.43 34.80
C ALA A 135 5.00 -15.55 36.15
N GLU A 136 3.72 -15.94 36.12
CA GLU A 136 2.87 -16.09 37.33
C GLU A 136 3.43 -17.07 38.36
N LYS A 137 4.29 -18.00 37.93
CA LYS A 137 4.90 -19.01 38.79
C LYS A 137 6.42 -19.00 38.64
N LYS A 138 7.12 -19.08 39.76
CA LYS A 138 8.59 -19.13 39.78
C LYS A 138 9.10 -20.36 39.02
N THR A 139 9.86 -20.11 37.97
CA THR A 139 10.58 -21.09 37.14
C THR A 139 11.82 -21.59 37.90
N TYR A 140 11.61 -22.57 38.78
CA TYR A 140 12.57 -23.43 39.51
C TYR A 140 13.38 -22.87 40.71
N PRO A 141 13.73 -23.75 41.68
CA PRO A 141 13.02 -24.97 42.13
C PRO A 141 11.99 -24.63 43.22
N ILE A 142 10.98 -25.50 43.36
CA ILE A 142 9.99 -25.43 44.45
C ILE A 142 10.67 -25.68 45.80
N ARG A 143 10.65 -24.67 46.68
CA ARG A 143 11.40 -24.65 47.96
C ARG A 143 11.20 -25.89 48.83
N TRP A 144 10.02 -26.50 48.80
CA TRP A 144 9.71 -27.70 49.59
C TRP A 144 10.48 -28.95 49.09
N VAL A 145 10.80 -29.05 47.80
CA VAL A 145 11.59 -30.18 47.26
C VAL A 145 13.01 -30.13 47.79
N ILE A 146 13.59 -28.93 47.92
CA ILE A 146 14.93 -28.74 48.49
C ILE A 146 14.94 -29.24 49.95
N VAL A 147 13.91 -28.88 50.73
CA VAL A 147 13.76 -29.33 52.13
C VAL A 147 13.60 -30.84 52.20
N ALA A 148 12.71 -31.42 51.38
CA ALA A 148 12.47 -32.87 51.35
C ALA A 148 13.74 -33.67 51.04
N VAL A 149 14.50 -33.27 50.01
CA VAL A 149 15.75 -33.93 49.63
C VAL A 149 16.80 -33.80 50.73
N SER A 150 16.96 -32.61 51.30
CA SER A 150 17.94 -32.39 52.38
C SER A 150 17.65 -33.25 53.62
N LEU A 151 16.38 -33.36 54.02
CA LEU A 151 15.95 -34.19 55.15
C LEU A 151 16.25 -35.67 54.91
N LEU A 152 15.91 -36.16 53.71
CA LEU A 152 16.16 -37.55 53.30
C LEU A 152 17.65 -37.88 53.29
N SER A 153 18.48 -36.99 52.75
CA SER A 153 19.94 -37.14 52.76
C SER A 153 20.51 -37.17 54.19
N THR A 154 20.06 -36.28 55.07
CA THR A 154 20.53 -36.28 56.47
C THR A 154 20.11 -37.52 57.24
N LEU A 155 18.88 -38.02 57.04
CA LEU A 155 18.39 -39.21 57.72
C LEU A 155 19.17 -40.47 57.31
N LEU A 156 19.41 -40.64 56.00
CA LEU A 156 20.22 -41.76 55.49
C LEU A 156 21.66 -41.69 55.99
N LEU A 157 22.26 -40.50 56.01
CA LEU A 157 23.63 -40.32 56.50
C LEU A 157 23.74 -40.60 58.00
N THR A 158 22.75 -40.18 58.79
CA THR A 158 22.71 -40.44 60.24
C THR A 158 22.58 -41.94 60.53
N ALA A 159 21.69 -42.64 59.81
CA ALA A 159 21.55 -44.08 59.94
C ALA A 159 22.85 -44.82 59.56
N PHE A 160 23.52 -44.39 58.49
CA PHE A 160 24.81 -44.96 58.08
C PHE A 160 25.88 -44.78 59.16
N VAL A 161 26.02 -43.58 59.73
CA VAL A 161 26.98 -43.30 60.80
C VAL A 161 26.71 -44.14 62.05
N LEU A 162 25.45 -44.32 62.45
CA LEU A 162 25.10 -45.16 63.59
C LEU A 162 25.49 -46.63 63.38
N VAL A 163 25.29 -47.18 62.17
CA VAL A 163 25.71 -48.54 61.84
C VAL A 163 27.23 -48.69 61.90
N VAL A 164 27.98 -47.70 61.41
CA VAL A 164 29.45 -47.72 61.49
C VAL A 164 29.93 -47.67 62.95
N ILE A 165 29.33 -46.81 63.78
CA ILE A 165 29.68 -46.71 65.21
C ILE A 165 29.35 -48.01 65.96
N ASP A 166 28.17 -48.60 65.74
CA ASP A 166 27.78 -49.87 66.36
C ASP A 166 28.69 -51.03 65.89
N GLY A 167 29.08 -51.02 64.61
CA GLY A 167 30.05 -51.96 64.05
C GLY A 167 31.41 -51.91 64.75
N ILE A 168 31.98 -50.71 64.91
CA ILE A 168 33.26 -50.51 65.61
C ILE A 168 33.13 -50.84 67.10
N SER A 169 32.04 -50.41 67.75
CA SER A 169 31.80 -50.65 69.18
C SER A 169 31.69 -52.14 69.52
N LYS A 170 31.04 -52.94 68.66
CA LYS A 170 30.96 -54.40 68.81
C LYS A 170 32.31 -55.09 68.60
N GLU A 171 33.19 -54.55 67.76
CA GLU A 171 34.55 -55.05 67.56
C GLU A 171 35.43 -54.79 68.78
N THR A 172 35.32 -53.62 69.42
CA THR A 172 36.04 -53.30 70.66
C THR A 172 35.56 -54.06 71.89
N ALA A 173 34.30 -54.52 71.91
CA ALA A 173 33.73 -55.32 73.01
C ALA A 173 34.00 -56.83 72.89
N LYS A 174 34.60 -57.30 71.79
CA LYS A 174 34.92 -58.71 71.53
C LYS A 174 36.42 -59.04 71.66
N LYS A 175 37.24 -58.04 72.02
CA LYS A 175 38.64 -58.19 72.46
C LYS A 175 38.70 -58.21 73.98
#